data_AF-A0A974UCW7-F1
#
_entry.id   AF-A0A974UCW7-F1
#
_cell.length_a   1.000
_cell.length_b   1.000
_cell.length_c   1.000
_cell.angle_alpha   90.00
_cell.angle_beta   90.00
_cell.angle_gamma   90.00
#
_symmetry.space_group_name_H-M   'P 1'
#
loop_
_entity.id
_entity.type
_entity.pdbx_description
1 polymer ?
#
loop_
_entity_poly.entity_id
_entity_poly.type
_entity_poly.pdbx_seq_one_letter_code
_entity_poly.pdbx_strand_id
1 'polypeptide(L)'
;MGKSSPQVLCQFGINFMLEQTQRLVDELPGVQLGRDIEAIHRMRVASRRLATGLDIFRPCLPKKKSKLWRDEIRKVTYALGNARNLDIQIAQLTELYVEKLEATNKPGYNRLLLRLKQSRSKAQKKVNKTAFKLKESQALEEMALWFEKHREAEPLAESYPPSLLPKAYRAITAALEDFLMHSDFIASEADSDKLHAMRIAGKRLRYTMEIFAPLYGGDLEPFILAMKEIQDTLGEFHDADVWISWLPKFVDKEKARIEDYFGNTGPLERLMPGIHHLMAYNEQIRSDAYQSFLMTWQTLADDNAWQILCEMLTPPPLPLEDELEDVDFLNATDELPDWIEEEENDDDENTEEIFNFTELSKEMFAVEEQEETPEPPQEKPFSAQDTDEDKFIDLTDTFPTEE
;
A
#
# COMPACT_ATOMS: atom_id res chain seq x y z
N MET A 1 28.72 -3.04 -36.08
CA MET A 1 29.17 -2.33 -34.86
C MET A 1 28.12 -2.61 -33.80
N GLY A 2 28.46 -3.39 -32.78
CA GLY A 2 27.53 -3.70 -31.69
C GLY A 2 27.18 -2.42 -30.92
N LYS A 3 25.90 -2.24 -30.58
CA LYS A 3 25.45 -1.14 -29.72
C LYS A 3 26.02 -1.38 -28.32
N SER A 4 26.41 -0.32 -27.60
CA SER A 4 26.91 -0.45 -26.23
C SER A 4 25.79 -0.92 -25.28
N SER A 5 26.17 -1.68 -24.25
CA SER A 5 25.25 -2.18 -23.18
C SER A 5 24.34 -1.07 -22.59
N PRO A 6 24.83 0.14 -22.28
CA PRO A 6 23.99 1.23 -21.76
C PRO A 6 22.92 1.71 -22.74
N GLN A 7 23.23 1.77 -24.05
CA GLN A 7 22.28 2.25 -25.05
C GLN A 7 21.08 1.30 -25.18
N VAL A 8 21.32 -0.01 -25.14
CA VAL A 8 20.23 -0.99 -25.24
C VAL A 8 19.33 -0.95 -24.00
N LEU A 9 19.90 -0.85 -22.79
CA LEU A 9 19.08 -0.75 -21.58
C LEU A 9 18.16 0.48 -21.63
N CYS A 10 18.70 1.61 -22.11
CA CYS A 10 17.91 2.81 -22.26
C CYS A 10 16.80 2.64 -23.31
N GLN A 11 17.04 1.95 -24.41
CA GLN A 11 15.99 1.65 -25.39
C GLN A 11 14.90 0.74 -24.81
N PHE A 12 15.28 -0.28 -24.04
CA PHE A 12 14.35 -1.14 -23.32
C PHE A 12 13.45 -0.32 -22.37
N GLY A 13 14.05 0.51 -21.52
CA GLY A 13 13.32 1.36 -20.59
C GLY A 13 12.43 2.38 -21.27
N ILE A 14 12.90 3.03 -22.35
CA ILE A 14 12.11 3.98 -23.14
C ILE A 14 10.85 3.32 -23.71
N ASN A 15 10.96 2.12 -24.28
CA ASN A 15 9.83 1.38 -24.82
C ASN A 15 8.79 1.05 -23.74
N PHE A 16 9.25 0.52 -22.59
CA PHE A 16 8.39 0.23 -21.45
C PHE A 16 7.66 1.49 -20.95
N MET A 17 8.40 2.58 -20.69
CA MET A 17 7.82 3.83 -20.17
C MET A 17 6.86 4.50 -21.16
N LEU A 18 7.14 4.42 -22.47
CA LEU A 18 6.25 4.90 -23.51
C LEU A 18 4.91 4.17 -23.49
N GLU A 19 4.93 2.84 -23.40
CA GLU A 19 3.72 2.03 -23.31
C GLU A 19 2.87 2.42 -22.09
N GLN A 20 3.49 2.56 -20.91
CA GLN A 20 2.75 2.96 -19.70
C GLN A 20 2.21 4.40 -19.82
N THR A 21 2.98 5.31 -20.44
CA THR A 21 2.53 6.70 -20.70
C THR A 21 1.30 6.71 -21.60
N GLN A 22 1.27 5.89 -22.66
CA GLN A 22 0.11 5.80 -23.54
C GLN A 22 -1.12 5.25 -22.82
N ARG A 23 -0.96 4.20 -22.00
CA ARG A 23 -2.04 3.66 -21.16
C ARG A 23 -2.62 4.73 -20.21
N LEU A 24 -1.78 5.60 -19.65
CA LEU A 24 -2.23 6.71 -18.80
C LEU A 24 -3.08 7.72 -19.58
N VAL A 25 -2.65 8.06 -20.79
CA VAL A 25 -3.38 8.97 -21.69
C VAL A 25 -4.75 8.39 -22.03
N ASP A 26 -4.83 7.10 -22.32
CA ASP A 26 -6.06 6.42 -22.73
C ASP A 26 -7.08 6.33 -21.59
N GLU A 27 -6.64 6.12 -20.34
CA GLU A 27 -7.53 6.01 -19.17
C GLU A 27 -7.94 7.37 -18.58
N LEU A 28 -7.21 8.45 -18.89
CA LEU A 28 -7.43 9.78 -18.32
C LEU A 28 -8.89 10.28 -18.47
N PRO A 29 -9.55 10.15 -19.64
CA PRO A 29 -10.95 10.55 -19.79
C PRO A 29 -11.90 9.71 -18.92
N GLY A 30 -11.64 8.39 -18.80
CA GLY A 30 -12.46 7.46 -18.02
C GLY A 30 -12.43 7.81 -16.53
N VAL A 31 -11.24 8.10 -16.01
CA VAL A 31 -11.05 8.50 -14.61
C VAL A 31 -11.72 9.84 -14.30
N GLN A 32 -11.66 10.82 -15.21
CA GLN A 32 -12.30 12.13 -15.02
C GLN A 32 -13.83 12.04 -15.03
N LEU A 33 -14.40 11.15 -15.85
CA LEU A 33 -15.84 10.90 -15.88
C LEU A 33 -16.34 10.20 -14.61
N GLY A 34 -15.49 9.41 -13.95
CA GLY A 34 -15.79 8.74 -12.68
C GLY A 34 -16.94 7.73 -12.75
N ARG A 35 -17.24 7.19 -13.95
CA ARG A 35 -18.36 6.25 -14.17
C ARG A 35 -17.94 4.79 -14.08
N ASP A 36 -16.67 4.51 -14.39
CA ASP A 36 -16.09 3.17 -14.37
C ASP A 36 -15.03 3.12 -13.26
N ILE A 37 -15.28 2.30 -12.24
CA ILE A 37 -14.31 2.06 -11.15
C ILE A 37 -13.05 1.37 -11.69
N GLU A 38 -13.17 0.60 -12.77
CA GLU A 38 -12.04 -0.10 -13.36
C GLU A 38 -11.10 0.84 -14.11
N ALA A 39 -11.58 2.00 -14.58
CA ALA A 39 -10.69 3.04 -15.15
C ALA A 39 -9.69 3.55 -14.10
N ILE A 40 -10.12 3.72 -12.85
CA ILE A 40 -9.22 4.11 -11.75
C ILE A 40 -8.23 3.00 -11.45
N HIS A 41 -8.67 1.75 -11.45
CA HIS A 41 -7.78 0.60 -11.24
C HIS A 41 -6.71 0.51 -12.35
N ARG A 42 -7.11 0.55 -13.63
CA ARG A 42 -6.19 0.48 -14.78
C ARG A 42 -5.21 1.65 -14.81
N MET A 43 -5.68 2.89 -14.60
CA MET A 43 -4.81 4.06 -14.54
C MET A 43 -3.83 3.98 -13.36
N ARG A 44 -4.28 3.50 -12.19
CA ARG A 44 -3.41 3.30 -11.02
C ARG A 44 -2.30 2.28 -11.32
N VAL A 45 -2.64 1.15 -11.93
CA VAL A 45 -1.66 0.11 -12.31
C VAL A 45 -0.61 0.69 -13.27
N ALA A 46 -1.04 1.37 -14.32
CA ALA A 46 -0.12 1.94 -15.29
C ALA A 46 0.75 3.08 -14.69
N SER A 47 0.19 3.88 -13.77
CA SER A 47 0.93 5.00 -13.15
C SER A 47 1.99 4.52 -12.17
N ARG A 48 1.70 3.45 -11.39
CA ARG A 48 2.70 2.76 -10.57
C ARG A 48 3.84 2.21 -11.42
N ARG A 49 3.51 1.47 -12.48
CA ARG A 49 4.51 0.90 -13.40
C ARG A 49 5.37 1.99 -14.05
N LEU A 50 4.77 3.10 -14.47
CA LEU A 50 5.50 4.25 -15.01
C LEU A 50 6.42 4.88 -13.97
N ALA A 51 5.95 5.11 -12.74
CA ALA A 51 6.78 5.64 -11.66
C ALA A 51 7.98 4.73 -11.35
N THR A 52 7.77 3.40 -11.25
CA THR A 52 8.86 2.43 -11.08
C THR A 52 9.84 2.48 -12.25
N GLY A 53 9.36 2.56 -13.49
CA GLY A 53 10.22 2.71 -14.67
C GLY A 53 11.04 4.01 -14.65
N LEU A 54 10.45 5.13 -14.26
CA LEU A 54 11.14 6.43 -14.13
C LEU A 54 12.24 6.43 -13.06
N ASP A 55 12.17 5.52 -12.09
CA ASP A 55 13.18 5.32 -11.07
C ASP A 55 14.29 4.38 -11.54
N ILE A 56 13.94 3.17 -12.01
CA ILE A 56 14.91 2.17 -12.51
C ILE A 56 15.73 2.73 -13.68
N PHE A 57 15.07 3.39 -14.64
CA PHE A 57 15.73 3.94 -15.83
C PHE A 57 16.13 5.41 -15.66
N ARG A 58 16.20 5.94 -14.44
CA ARG A 58 16.61 7.32 -14.16
C ARG A 58 17.88 7.76 -14.90
N PRO A 59 18.95 6.95 -15.02
CA PRO A 59 20.17 7.40 -15.70
C PRO A 59 20.00 7.51 -17.23
N CYS A 60 18.98 6.87 -17.81
CA CYS A 60 18.59 6.99 -19.22
C CYS A 60 17.75 8.24 -19.53
N LEU A 61 17.30 8.95 -18.49
CA LEU A 61 16.35 10.05 -18.60
C LEU A 61 17.05 11.42 -18.50
N PRO A 62 16.43 12.48 -19.04
CA PRO A 62 16.98 13.84 -18.93
C PRO A 62 16.97 14.29 -17.47
N LYS A 63 18.15 14.46 -16.85
CA LYS A 63 18.32 14.77 -15.41
C LYS A 63 17.40 15.88 -14.86
N LYS A 64 17.12 16.92 -15.65
CA LYS A 64 16.27 18.05 -15.24
C LYS A 64 14.77 17.74 -15.24
N LYS A 65 14.30 16.93 -16.21
CA LYS A 65 12.87 16.63 -16.38
C LYS A 65 12.45 15.33 -15.69
N SER A 66 13.37 14.37 -15.54
CA SER A 66 13.06 13.06 -14.94
C SER A 66 12.46 13.18 -13.54
N LYS A 67 13.01 14.08 -12.69
CA LYS A 67 12.45 14.35 -11.37
C LYS A 67 11.03 14.93 -11.45
N LEU A 68 10.81 15.94 -12.30
CA LEU A 68 9.50 16.57 -12.45
C LEU A 68 8.43 15.57 -12.94
N TRP A 69 8.77 14.78 -13.96
CA TRP A 69 7.88 13.74 -14.49
C TRP A 69 7.51 12.73 -13.41
N ARG A 70 8.50 12.23 -12.69
CA ARG A 70 8.28 11.31 -11.57
C ARG A 70 7.38 11.92 -10.49
N ASP A 71 7.66 13.13 -10.04
CA ASP A 71 6.88 13.80 -8.99
C ASP A 71 5.42 14.00 -9.42
N GLU A 72 5.16 14.33 -10.70
CA GLU A 72 3.81 14.45 -11.24
C GLU A 72 3.09 13.10 -11.33
N ILE A 73 3.77 12.03 -11.80
CA ILE A 73 3.18 10.70 -11.84
C ILE A 73 2.88 10.20 -10.43
N ARG A 74 3.79 10.34 -9.47
CA ARG A 74 3.59 9.92 -8.07
C ARG A 74 2.36 10.57 -7.44
N LYS A 75 2.15 11.88 -7.64
CA LYS A 75 0.94 12.59 -7.15
C LYS A 75 -0.34 11.96 -7.70
N VAL A 76 -0.34 11.60 -8.98
CA VAL A 76 -1.49 10.96 -9.65
C VAL A 76 -1.71 9.57 -9.08
N THR A 77 -0.64 8.77 -8.98
CA THR A 77 -0.68 7.42 -8.42
C THR A 77 -1.26 7.41 -7.01
N TYR A 78 -0.81 8.33 -6.15
CA TYR A 78 -1.32 8.49 -4.78
C TYR A 78 -2.82 8.83 -4.75
N ALA A 79 -3.26 9.82 -5.53
CA ALA A 79 -4.67 10.20 -5.58
C ALA A 79 -5.57 9.05 -6.05
N LEU A 80 -5.10 8.27 -7.05
CA LEU A 80 -5.79 7.07 -7.53
C LEU A 80 -5.78 5.94 -6.51
N GLY A 81 -4.69 5.78 -5.75
CA GLY A 81 -4.55 4.83 -4.65
C GLY A 81 -5.64 5.02 -3.60
N ASN A 82 -5.77 6.24 -3.07
CA ASN A 82 -6.77 6.56 -2.04
C ASN A 82 -8.20 6.30 -2.54
N ALA A 83 -8.50 6.63 -3.80
CA ALA A 83 -9.80 6.35 -4.40
C ALA A 83 -10.06 4.85 -4.54
N ARG A 84 -9.08 4.08 -5.03
CA ARG A 84 -9.22 2.63 -5.23
C ARG A 84 -9.34 1.89 -3.90
N ASN A 85 -8.62 2.30 -2.87
CA ASN A 85 -8.71 1.67 -1.55
C ASN A 85 -10.12 1.79 -0.98
N LEU A 86 -10.75 2.96 -1.13
CA LEU A 86 -12.15 3.16 -0.75
C LEU A 86 -13.12 2.33 -1.62
N ASP A 87 -12.85 2.18 -2.93
CA ASP A 87 -13.67 1.32 -3.80
C ASP A 87 -13.62 -0.15 -3.35
N ILE A 88 -12.44 -0.64 -2.96
CA ILE A 88 -12.25 -2.02 -2.43
C ILE A 88 -13.02 -2.19 -1.12
N GLN A 89 -12.88 -1.29 -0.16
CA GLN A 89 -13.61 -1.38 1.10
C GLN A 89 -15.12 -1.33 0.93
N ILE A 90 -15.62 -0.44 0.07
CA ILE A 90 -17.05 -0.34 -0.23
C ILE A 90 -17.54 -1.66 -0.82
N ALA A 91 -16.77 -2.28 -1.73
CA ALA A 91 -17.10 -3.58 -2.30
C ALA A 91 -17.12 -4.68 -1.23
N GLN A 92 -16.08 -4.80 -0.41
CA GLN A 92 -15.99 -5.76 0.70
C GLN A 92 -17.16 -5.64 1.68
N LEU A 93 -17.46 -4.42 2.17
CA LEU A 93 -18.60 -4.18 3.05
C LEU A 93 -19.95 -4.49 2.39
N THR A 94 -20.08 -4.19 1.09
CA THR A 94 -21.30 -4.50 0.34
C THR A 94 -21.49 -6.01 0.18
N GLU A 95 -20.38 -6.73 -0.04
CA GLU A 95 -20.36 -8.20 -0.08
C GLU A 95 -20.64 -8.82 1.29
N LEU A 96 -20.27 -8.19 2.40
CA LEU A 96 -20.69 -8.66 3.73
C LEU A 96 -22.15 -8.31 4.06
N TYR A 97 -22.72 -7.33 3.38
CA TYR A 97 -24.09 -6.84 3.60
C TYR A 97 -25.19 -7.69 2.94
N VAL A 98 -24.85 -8.79 2.22
CA VAL A 98 -25.86 -9.63 1.52
C VAL A 98 -26.91 -10.21 2.46
N GLU A 99 -27.95 -10.83 1.90
CA GLU A 99 -29.18 -11.29 2.58
C GLU A 99 -28.99 -12.10 3.88
N LYS A 100 -27.81 -12.69 4.12
CA LYS A 100 -27.49 -13.44 5.33
C LYS A 100 -27.11 -12.58 6.54
N LEU A 101 -26.86 -11.27 6.38
CA LEU A 101 -26.54 -10.40 7.51
C LEU A 101 -27.75 -10.21 8.42
N GLU A 102 -27.59 -10.50 9.71
CA GLU A 102 -28.65 -10.33 10.71
C GLU A 102 -29.17 -8.89 10.74
N ALA A 103 -30.49 -8.73 10.92
CA ALA A 103 -31.14 -7.43 10.89
C ALA A 103 -30.59 -6.45 11.94
N THR A 104 -30.10 -6.97 13.07
CA THR A 104 -29.43 -6.24 14.16
C THR A 104 -28.12 -5.60 13.73
N ASN A 105 -27.39 -6.20 12.77
CA ASN A 105 -26.08 -5.73 12.32
C ASN A 105 -26.18 -4.69 11.19
N LYS A 106 -27.26 -4.70 10.43
CA LYS A 106 -27.46 -3.81 9.25
C LYS A 106 -27.27 -2.32 9.54
N PRO A 107 -27.74 -1.73 10.66
CA PRO A 107 -27.59 -0.29 10.88
C PRO A 107 -26.13 0.16 10.95
N GLY A 108 -25.26 -0.60 11.61
CA GLY A 108 -23.83 -0.31 11.69
C GLY A 108 -23.15 -0.32 10.32
N TYR A 109 -23.39 -1.37 9.53
CA TYR A 109 -22.90 -1.50 8.16
C TYR A 109 -23.38 -0.35 7.26
N ASN A 110 -24.66 0.01 7.34
CA ASN A 110 -25.21 1.12 6.56
C ASN A 110 -24.54 2.44 6.92
N ARG A 111 -24.23 2.68 8.21
CA ARG A 111 -23.54 3.90 8.62
C ARG A 111 -22.12 3.95 8.09
N LEU A 112 -21.40 2.83 8.15
CA LEU A 112 -20.05 2.69 7.59
C LEU A 112 -20.05 2.94 6.07
N LEU A 113 -20.89 2.23 5.33
CA LEU A 113 -21.05 2.41 3.88
C LEU A 113 -21.37 3.84 3.49
N LEU A 114 -22.22 4.53 4.27
CA LEU A 114 -22.51 5.95 4.05
C LEU A 114 -21.24 6.80 4.17
N ARG A 115 -20.44 6.61 5.24
CA ARG A 115 -19.21 7.39 5.45
C ARG A 115 -18.16 7.09 4.39
N LEU A 116 -17.96 5.83 4.02
CA LEU A 116 -17.03 5.46 2.95
C LEU A 116 -17.44 6.07 1.61
N LYS A 117 -18.72 6.04 1.25
CA LYS A 117 -19.21 6.67 0.02
C LYS A 117 -19.01 8.20 0.02
N GLN A 118 -19.16 8.85 1.18
CA GLN A 118 -18.85 10.27 1.33
C GLN A 118 -17.35 10.55 1.13
N SER A 119 -16.48 9.76 1.78
CA SER A 119 -15.02 9.88 1.62
C SER A 119 -14.60 9.58 0.18
N ARG A 120 -15.23 8.61 -0.49
CA ARG A 120 -14.97 8.28 -1.89
C ARG A 120 -15.33 9.41 -2.84
N SER A 121 -16.43 10.12 -2.58
CA SER A 121 -16.81 11.32 -3.31
C SER A 121 -15.78 12.45 -3.14
N LYS A 122 -15.23 12.63 -1.93
CA LYS A 122 -14.14 13.59 -1.67
C LYS A 122 -12.85 13.17 -2.39
N ALA A 123 -12.47 11.90 -2.33
CA ALA A 123 -11.32 11.34 -3.05
C ALA A 123 -11.45 11.55 -4.57
N GLN A 124 -12.65 11.39 -5.14
CA GLN A 124 -12.89 11.66 -6.57
C GLN A 124 -12.57 13.11 -6.94
N LYS A 125 -12.83 14.08 -6.06
CA LYS A 125 -12.46 15.49 -6.30
C LYS A 125 -10.93 15.65 -6.31
N LYS A 126 -10.20 14.98 -5.43
CA LYS A 126 -8.72 14.98 -5.40
C LYS A 126 -8.15 14.32 -6.66
N VAL A 127 -8.73 13.20 -7.11
CA VAL A 127 -8.41 12.54 -8.39
C VAL A 127 -8.62 13.49 -9.56
N ASN A 128 -9.81 14.10 -9.69
CA ASN A 128 -10.11 15.01 -10.80
C ASN A 128 -9.18 16.23 -10.80
N LYS A 129 -8.89 16.82 -9.63
CA LYS A 129 -7.96 17.94 -9.49
C LYS A 129 -6.55 17.57 -9.93
N THR A 130 -6.08 16.37 -9.55
CA THR A 130 -4.72 15.91 -9.87
C THR A 130 -4.60 15.52 -11.34
N ALA A 131 -5.60 14.84 -11.90
CA ALA A 131 -5.69 14.54 -13.32
C ALA A 131 -5.75 15.82 -14.19
N PHE A 132 -6.46 16.85 -13.72
CA PHE A 132 -6.50 18.15 -14.39
C PHE A 132 -5.11 18.82 -14.39
N LYS A 133 -4.43 18.87 -13.24
CA LYS A 133 -3.07 19.42 -13.14
C LYS A 133 -2.07 18.66 -14.01
N LEU A 134 -2.15 17.33 -14.05
CA LEU A 134 -1.31 16.51 -14.92
C LEU A 134 -1.49 16.91 -16.38
N LYS A 135 -2.73 17.09 -16.83
CA LYS A 135 -3.04 17.55 -18.19
C LYS A 135 -2.54 18.97 -18.45
N GLU A 136 -2.71 19.90 -17.51
CA GLU A 136 -2.23 21.29 -17.65
C GLU A 136 -0.70 21.36 -17.71
N SER A 137 0.00 20.52 -16.97
CA SER A 137 1.46 20.45 -16.98
C SER A 137 2.04 19.96 -18.31
N GLN A 138 1.20 19.35 -19.15
CA GLN A 138 1.58 18.67 -20.39
C GLN A 138 2.62 17.56 -20.17
N ALA A 139 2.78 17.05 -18.93
CA ALA A 139 3.84 16.12 -18.60
C ALA A 139 3.73 14.80 -19.39
N LEU A 140 2.51 14.30 -19.62
CA LEU A 140 2.29 13.09 -20.40
C LEU A 140 2.63 13.30 -21.88
N GLU A 141 2.22 14.42 -22.48
CA GLU A 141 2.55 14.76 -23.86
C GLU A 141 4.06 14.97 -24.04
N GLU A 142 4.71 15.66 -23.09
CA GLU A 142 6.15 15.85 -23.08
C GLU A 142 6.91 14.53 -22.97
N MET A 143 6.46 13.63 -22.07
CA MET A 143 7.01 12.29 -21.91
C MET A 143 6.87 11.49 -23.21
N ALA A 144 5.66 11.40 -23.76
CA ALA A 144 5.38 10.66 -24.99
C ALA A 144 6.24 11.17 -26.16
N LEU A 145 6.30 12.49 -26.38
CA LEU A 145 7.13 13.09 -27.42
C LEU A 145 8.63 12.82 -27.21
N TRP A 146 9.10 12.89 -25.96
CA TRP A 146 10.49 12.62 -25.66
C TRP A 146 10.82 11.14 -25.89
N PHE A 147 10.00 10.22 -25.39
CA PHE A 147 10.19 8.79 -25.58
C PHE A 147 10.13 8.40 -27.05
N GLU A 148 9.14 8.86 -27.82
CA GLU A 148 9.05 8.59 -29.26
C GLU A 148 10.25 9.15 -30.04
N LYS A 149 10.75 10.33 -29.67
CA LYS A 149 11.92 10.93 -30.31
C LYS A 149 13.22 10.14 -30.05
N HIS A 150 13.34 9.52 -28.87
CA HIS A 150 14.56 8.81 -28.45
C HIS A 150 14.45 7.29 -28.59
N ARG A 151 13.26 6.78 -28.92
CA ARG A 151 13.04 5.39 -29.32
C ARG A 151 13.71 5.16 -30.67
N GLU A 152 14.47 4.08 -30.78
CA GLU A 152 14.99 3.63 -32.07
C GLU A 152 13.86 3.02 -32.92
N ALA A 153 13.81 3.36 -34.21
CA ALA A 153 12.74 2.95 -35.11
C ALA A 153 12.74 1.44 -35.45
N GLU A 154 13.87 0.77 -35.21
CA GLU A 154 13.94 -0.69 -35.35
C GLU A 154 13.42 -1.35 -34.07
N PRO A 155 12.50 -2.33 -34.17
CA PRO A 155 12.19 -3.16 -33.02
C PRO A 155 13.50 -3.75 -32.48
N LEU A 156 13.67 -3.72 -31.16
CA LEU A 156 14.62 -4.62 -30.51
C LEU A 156 14.36 -6.01 -31.13
N ALA A 157 15.42 -6.66 -31.61
CA ALA A 157 15.32 -7.90 -32.37
C ALA A 157 14.38 -8.92 -31.69
N GLU A 158 13.93 -9.96 -32.42
CA GLU A 158 13.11 -11.05 -31.87
C GLU A 158 13.65 -11.64 -30.54
N SER A 159 14.93 -11.40 -30.23
CA SER A 159 15.55 -11.62 -28.93
C SER A 159 16.27 -10.35 -28.43
N TYR A 160 16.09 -10.04 -27.14
CA TYR A 160 16.82 -8.99 -26.45
C TYR A 160 18.33 -9.31 -26.36
N PRO A 161 19.23 -8.32 -26.43
CA PRO A 161 20.65 -8.63 -26.40
C PRO A 161 21.08 -9.14 -25.01
N PRO A 162 22.05 -10.08 -24.95
CA PRO A 162 22.52 -10.67 -23.70
C PRO A 162 23.03 -9.66 -22.66
N SER A 163 23.47 -8.48 -23.08
CA SER A 163 23.95 -7.41 -22.19
C SER A 163 22.88 -6.84 -21.26
N LEU A 164 21.59 -7.10 -21.48
CA LEU A 164 20.52 -6.72 -20.55
C LEU A 164 20.39 -7.67 -19.36
N LEU A 165 20.78 -8.95 -19.52
CA LEU A 165 20.62 -9.97 -18.49
C LEU A 165 21.37 -9.67 -17.18
N PRO A 166 22.64 -9.19 -17.19
CA PRO A 166 23.32 -8.84 -15.94
C PRO A 166 22.66 -7.67 -15.19
N LYS A 167 21.96 -6.77 -15.89
CA LYS A 167 21.28 -5.63 -15.27
C LYS A 167 19.98 -6.06 -14.63
N ALA A 168 19.22 -6.91 -15.32
CA ALA A 168 18.05 -7.55 -14.75
C ALA A 168 18.40 -8.44 -13.56
N TYR A 169 19.48 -9.24 -13.67
CA TYR A 169 20.02 -10.06 -12.57
C TYR A 169 20.24 -9.22 -11.31
N ARG A 170 20.99 -8.11 -11.39
CA ARG A 170 21.28 -7.26 -10.23
C ARG A 170 20.03 -6.63 -9.66
N ALA A 171 19.18 -6.02 -10.49
CA ALA A 171 17.97 -5.35 -10.02
C ALA A 171 17.00 -6.33 -9.34
N ILE A 172 16.80 -7.52 -9.89
CA ILE A 172 15.93 -8.54 -9.30
C ILE A 172 16.57 -9.12 -8.03
N THR A 173 17.89 -9.37 -8.03
CA THR A 173 18.60 -9.90 -6.85
C THR A 173 18.57 -8.92 -5.69
N ALA A 174 18.84 -7.62 -5.92
CA ALA A 174 18.76 -6.60 -4.88
C ALA A 174 17.34 -6.49 -4.28
N ALA A 175 16.30 -6.53 -5.13
CA ALA A 175 14.91 -6.53 -4.66
C ALA A 175 14.53 -7.81 -3.90
N LEU A 176 15.11 -8.95 -4.28
CA LEU A 176 14.92 -10.22 -3.59
C LEU A 176 15.60 -10.21 -2.22
N GLU A 177 16.84 -9.70 -2.13
CA GLU A 177 17.57 -9.56 -0.87
C GLU A 177 16.83 -8.63 0.11
N ASP A 178 16.35 -7.48 -0.36
CA ASP A 178 15.51 -6.56 0.42
C ASP A 178 14.26 -7.26 0.97
N PHE A 179 13.55 -8.02 0.11
CA PHE A 179 12.38 -8.78 0.51
C PHE A 179 12.70 -9.88 1.55
N LEU A 180 13.77 -10.64 1.33
CA LEU A 180 14.16 -11.74 2.21
C LEU A 180 14.74 -11.25 3.55
N MET A 181 15.20 -10.01 3.66
CA MET A 181 15.66 -9.40 4.92
C MET A 181 14.58 -9.40 6.00
N HIS A 182 13.31 -9.42 5.60
CA HIS A 182 12.18 -9.44 6.51
C HIS A 182 11.71 -10.85 6.91
N SER A 183 12.32 -11.90 6.35
CA SER A 183 11.88 -13.29 6.57
C SER A 183 11.96 -13.76 8.02
N ASP A 184 12.87 -13.20 8.83
CA ASP A 184 13.00 -13.57 10.24
C ASP A 184 11.80 -13.13 11.10
N PHE A 185 11.03 -12.14 10.65
CA PHE A 185 9.89 -11.58 11.39
C PHE A 185 8.56 -12.27 11.06
N ILE A 186 8.55 -13.19 10.10
CA ILE A 186 7.29 -13.80 9.62
C ILE A 186 6.65 -14.72 10.66
N ALA A 187 7.40 -15.17 11.66
CA ALA A 187 6.93 -16.14 12.66
C ALA A 187 6.01 -15.51 13.72
N SER A 188 5.93 -14.18 13.77
CA SER A 188 5.14 -13.42 14.74
C SER A 188 4.18 -12.47 14.04
N GLU A 189 2.88 -12.71 14.19
CA GLU A 189 1.85 -11.76 13.75
C GLU A 189 1.84 -10.45 14.54
N ALA A 190 2.58 -10.37 15.66
CA ALA A 190 2.74 -9.13 16.41
C ALA A 190 3.70 -8.16 15.73
N ASP A 191 4.56 -8.64 14.83
CA ASP A 191 5.51 -7.82 14.07
C ASP A 191 4.85 -7.20 12.82
N SER A 192 3.64 -6.65 12.98
CA SER A 192 2.82 -6.13 11.87
C SER A 192 3.59 -5.09 11.04
N ASP A 193 4.36 -4.19 11.66
CA ASP A 193 5.19 -3.21 10.95
C ASP A 193 6.27 -3.87 10.07
N LYS A 194 6.85 -4.99 10.51
CA LYS A 194 7.86 -5.73 9.72
C LYS A 194 7.22 -6.52 8.60
N LEU A 195 6.04 -7.09 8.82
CA LEU A 195 5.23 -7.73 7.77
C LEU A 195 4.76 -6.71 6.73
N HIS A 196 4.44 -5.49 7.16
CA HIS A 196 4.12 -4.37 6.28
C HIS A 196 5.34 -3.96 5.43
N ALA A 197 6.52 -3.79 6.04
CA ALA A 197 7.75 -3.53 5.32
C ALA A 197 8.08 -4.64 4.30
N MET A 198 7.91 -5.91 4.70
CA MET A 198 8.04 -7.07 3.80
C MET A 198 7.08 -6.99 2.61
N ARG A 199 5.84 -6.57 2.82
CA ARG A 199 4.86 -6.39 1.75
C ARG A 199 5.28 -5.31 0.76
N ILE A 200 5.87 -4.22 1.23
CA ILE A 200 6.42 -3.14 0.39
C ILE A 200 7.60 -3.65 -0.44
N ALA A 201 8.56 -4.32 0.20
CA ALA A 201 9.69 -4.95 -0.49
C ALA A 201 9.21 -6.00 -1.52
N GLY A 202 8.17 -6.77 -1.18
CA GLY A 202 7.55 -7.72 -2.09
C GLY A 202 6.96 -7.05 -3.33
N LYS A 203 6.32 -5.89 -3.20
CA LYS A 203 5.82 -5.10 -4.34
C LYS A 203 6.95 -4.64 -5.24
N ARG A 204 8.04 -4.14 -4.65
CA ARG A 204 9.26 -3.75 -5.37
C ARG A 204 9.80 -4.91 -6.20
N LEU A 205 9.95 -6.09 -5.59
CA LEU A 205 10.40 -7.30 -6.26
C LEU A 205 9.47 -7.69 -7.41
N ARG A 206 8.15 -7.77 -7.19
CA ARG A 206 7.19 -8.13 -8.24
C ARG A 206 7.24 -7.15 -9.41
N TYR A 207 7.23 -5.84 -9.16
CA TYR A 207 7.28 -4.84 -10.23
C TYR A 207 8.60 -4.88 -11.00
N THR A 208 9.71 -5.16 -10.33
CA THR A 208 11.02 -5.33 -10.97
C THR A 208 11.02 -6.56 -11.88
N MET A 209 10.49 -7.69 -11.42
CA MET A 209 10.31 -8.88 -12.25
C MET A 209 9.37 -8.64 -13.42
N GLU A 210 8.23 -7.97 -13.22
CA GLU A 210 7.29 -7.63 -14.31
C GLU A 210 7.94 -6.76 -15.40
N ILE A 211 8.81 -5.82 -15.01
CA ILE A 211 9.54 -4.96 -15.94
C ILE A 211 10.51 -5.78 -16.79
N PHE A 212 11.27 -6.69 -16.17
CA PHE A 212 12.29 -7.47 -16.86
C PHE A 212 11.79 -8.82 -17.42
N ALA A 213 10.54 -9.21 -17.16
CA ALA A 213 9.91 -10.43 -17.65
C ALA A 213 10.12 -10.70 -19.16
N PRO A 214 10.04 -9.68 -20.06
CA PRO A 214 10.29 -9.89 -21.48
C PRO A 214 11.70 -10.42 -21.81
N LEU A 215 12.70 -10.18 -20.96
CA LEU A 215 14.08 -10.63 -21.16
C LEU A 215 14.25 -12.14 -20.92
N TYR A 216 13.36 -12.74 -20.13
CA TYR A 216 13.44 -14.13 -19.69
C TYR A 216 12.39 -15.01 -20.39
N GLY A 217 11.75 -14.53 -21.46
CA GLY A 217 10.85 -15.36 -22.28
C GLY A 217 9.65 -15.96 -21.53
N GLY A 218 9.29 -15.40 -20.36
CA GLY A 218 8.23 -15.93 -19.49
C GLY A 218 8.71 -16.77 -18.31
N ASP A 219 10.01 -17.06 -18.19
CA ASP A 219 10.55 -17.86 -17.07
C ASP A 219 10.39 -17.16 -15.70
N LEU A 220 10.15 -15.84 -15.70
CA LEU A 220 9.82 -15.07 -14.49
C LEU A 220 8.35 -15.19 -14.06
N GLU A 221 7.46 -15.68 -14.94
CA GLU A 221 6.01 -15.71 -14.68
C GLU A 221 5.64 -16.54 -13.43
N PRO A 222 6.20 -17.74 -13.17
CA PRO A 222 5.91 -18.49 -11.96
C PRO A 222 6.27 -17.73 -10.68
N PHE A 223 7.38 -16.98 -10.69
CA PHE A 223 7.83 -16.19 -9.54
C PHE A 223 7.00 -14.91 -9.34
N ILE A 224 6.55 -14.30 -10.44
CA ILE A 224 5.61 -13.16 -10.39
C ILE A 224 4.28 -13.61 -9.78
N LEU A 225 3.78 -14.79 -10.16
CA LEU A 225 2.57 -15.38 -9.60
C LEU A 225 2.74 -15.73 -8.11
N ALA A 226 3.85 -16.38 -7.73
CA ALA A 226 4.17 -16.65 -6.33
C ALA A 226 4.23 -15.36 -5.48
N MET A 227 4.89 -14.31 -5.99
CA MET A 227 4.93 -13.02 -5.31
C MET A 227 3.57 -12.34 -5.23
N LYS A 228 2.68 -12.58 -6.21
CA LYS A 228 1.31 -12.10 -6.14
C LYS A 228 0.55 -12.82 -5.02
N GLU A 229 0.66 -14.13 -4.88
CA GLU A 229 0.01 -14.89 -3.81
C GLU A 229 0.48 -14.44 -2.40
N ILE A 230 1.78 -14.24 -2.22
CA ILE A 230 2.30 -13.65 -0.98
C ILE A 230 1.72 -12.25 -0.72
N GLN A 231 1.67 -11.40 -1.74
CA GLN A 231 1.14 -10.04 -1.59
C GLN A 231 -0.36 -9.98 -1.34
N ASP A 232 -1.12 -10.94 -1.90
CA ASP A 232 -2.56 -11.03 -1.70
C ASP A 232 -2.84 -11.41 -0.24
N THR A 233 -2.16 -12.43 0.31
CA THR A 233 -2.28 -12.84 1.72
C THR A 233 -1.79 -11.79 2.71
N LEU A 234 -0.60 -11.20 2.50
CA LEU A 234 -0.12 -10.08 3.31
C LEU A 234 -1.01 -8.83 3.17
N GLY A 235 -1.64 -8.66 2.00
CA GLY A 235 -2.61 -7.59 1.75
C GLY A 235 -3.87 -7.75 2.59
N GLU A 236 -4.43 -8.96 2.64
CA GLU A 236 -5.59 -9.27 3.48
C GLU A 236 -5.30 -9.10 4.97
N PHE A 237 -4.12 -9.56 5.43
CA PHE A 237 -3.67 -9.37 6.81
C PHE A 237 -3.60 -7.89 7.17
N HIS A 238 -2.93 -7.09 6.34
CA HIS A 238 -2.80 -5.65 6.54
C HIS A 238 -4.16 -4.93 6.49
N ASP A 239 -5.03 -5.28 5.54
CA ASP A 239 -6.35 -4.67 5.42
C ASP A 239 -7.18 -4.93 6.69
N ALA A 240 -7.08 -6.12 7.28
CA ALA A 240 -7.72 -6.45 8.55
C ALA A 240 -7.15 -5.65 9.72
N ASP A 241 -5.82 -5.48 9.81
CA ASP A 241 -5.16 -4.61 10.81
C ASP A 241 -5.71 -3.17 10.75
N VAL A 242 -5.87 -2.65 9.53
CA VAL A 242 -6.40 -1.30 9.32
C VAL A 242 -7.84 -1.20 9.80
N TRP A 243 -8.69 -2.20 9.51
CA TRP A 243 -10.05 -2.24 10.03
C TRP A 243 -10.10 -2.29 11.56
N ILE A 244 -9.27 -3.13 12.18
CA ILE A 244 -9.22 -3.32 13.64
C ILE A 244 -8.83 -2.01 14.34
N SER A 245 -7.84 -1.29 13.81
CA SER A 245 -7.43 0.02 14.37
C SER A 245 -8.43 1.14 14.07
N TRP A 246 -9.03 1.14 12.88
CA TRP A 246 -9.89 2.24 12.46
C TRP A 246 -11.30 2.19 13.07
N LEU A 247 -11.88 1.00 13.29
CA LEU A 247 -13.26 0.86 13.78
C LEU A 247 -13.51 1.55 15.14
N PRO A 248 -12.62 1.45 16.14
CA PRO A 248 -12.74 2.22 17.38
C PRO A 248 -12.75 3.75 17.13
N LYS A 249 -11.80 4.26 16.33
CA LYS A 249 -11.73 5.69 15.97
C LYS A 249 -12.99 6.15 15.24
N PHE A 250 -13.56 5.29 14.39
CA PHE A 250 -14.83 5.54 13.72
C PHE A 250 -15.98 5.67 14.72
N VAL A 251 -16.07 4.78 15.71
CA VAL A 251 -17.11 4.84 16.77
C VAL A 251 -17.03 6.16 17.52
N ASP A 252 -15.84 6.60 17.91
CA ASP A 252 -15.64 7.86 18.64
C ASP A 252 -16.06 9.08 17.82
N LYS A 253 -15.61 9.14 16.55
CA LYS A 253 -16.02 10.21 15.62
C LYS A 253 -17.52 10.20 15.38
N GLU A 254 -18.12 9.03 15.29
CA GLU A 254 -19.56 8.90 15.03
C GLU A 254 -20.39 9.24 16.26
N LYS A 255 -19.92 8.90 17.46
CA LYS A 255 -20.49 9.33 18.75
C LYS A 255 -20.53 10.85 18.84
N ALA A 256 -19.42 11.53 18.56
CA ALA A 256 -19.36 12.99 18.58
C ALA A 256 -20.35 13.65 17.60
N ARG A 257 -20.47 13.10 16.37
CA ARG A 257 -21.44 13.59 15.37
C ARG A 257 -22.89 13.38 15.78
N ILE A 258 -23.18 12.26 16.46
CA ILE A 258 -24.52 11.95 16.96
C ILE A 258 -24.87 12.88 18.13
N GLU A 259 -23.94 13.10 19.04
CA GLU A 259 -24.12 14.01 20.17
C GLU A 259 -24.33 15.46 19.72
N ASP A 260 -23.54 15.94 18.75
CA ASP A 260 -23.69 17.28 18.16
C ASP A 260 -25.07 17.47 17.50
N TYR A 261 -25.57 16.45 16.79
CA TYR A 261 -26.83 16.55 16.05
C TYR A 261 -28.09 16.29 16.91
N PHE A 262 -28.05 15.32 17.83
CA PHE A 262 -29.20 14.86 18.62
C PHE A 262 -29.17 15.31 20.08
N GLY A 263 -28.06 15.84 20.58
CA GLY A 263 -27.86 16.19 21.99
C GLY A 263 -27.76 14.99 22.93
N ASN A 264 -27.64 13.77 22.41
CA ASN A 264 -27.45 12.54 23.18
C ASN A 264 -26.81 11.45 22.31
N THR A 265 -26.28 10.39 22.94
CA THR A 265 -25.58 9.29 22.25
C THR A 265 -26.44 8.05 22.03
N GLY A 266 -27.73 8.07 22.40
CA GLY A 266 -28.64 6.90 22.31
C GLY A 266 -28.73 6.28 20.91
N PRO A 267 -28.74 7.05 19.80
CA PRO A 267 -28.72 6.48 18.45
C PRO A 267 -27.50 5.61 18.13
N LEU A 268 -26.38 5.77 18.84
CA LEU A 268 -25.15 4.99 18.63
C LEU A 268 -25.36 3.51 18.97
N GLU A 269 -26.16 3.21 20.00
CA GLU A 269 -26.41 1.83 20.47
C GLU A 269 -26.98 0.94 19.36
N ARG A 270 -27.75 1.53 18.44
CA ARG A 270 -28.31 0.81 17.28
C ARG A 270 -27.27 0.42 16.25
N LEU A 271 -26.12 1.10 16.22
CA LEU A 271 -25.04 0.86 15.27
C LEU A 271 -24.07 -0.22 15.79
N MET A 272 -23.90 -0.30 17.11
CA MET A 272 -22.87 -1.12 17.75
C MET A 272 -22.91 -2.61 17.39
N PRO A 273 -24.07 -3.31 17.27
CA PRO A 273 -24.07 -4.72 16.92
C PRO A 273 -23.37 -5.00 15.59
N GLY A 274 -23.62 -4.17 14.57
CA GLY A 274 -22.96 -4.28 13.28
C GLY A 274 -21.48 -3.96 13.32
N ILE A 275 -21.08 -3.00 14.16
CA ILE A 275 -19.67 -2.62 14.32
C ILE A 275 -18.89 -3.73 15.04
N HIS A 276 -19.41 -4.26 16.15
CA HIS A 276 -18.79 -5.38 16.86
C HIS A 276 -18.71 -6.63 16.00
N HIS A 277 -19.75 -6.92 15.21
CA HIS A 277 -19.70 -8.01 14.23
C HIS A 277 -18.55 -7.82 13.24
N LEU A 278 -18.35 -6.60 12.72
CA LEU A 278 -17.27 -6.32 11.79
C LEU A 278 -15.89 -6.36 12.47
N MET A 279 -15.76 -5.95 13.73
CA MET A 279 -14.51 -6.08 14.49
C MET A 279 -14.11 -7.55 14.63
N ALA A 280 -15.04 -8.39 15.12
CA ALA A 280 -14.81 -9.83 15.26
C ALA A 280 -14.53 -10.51 13.91
N TYR A 281 -15.22 -10.08 12.84
CA TYR A 281 -14.96 -10.57 11.49
C TYR A 281 -13.52 -10.25 11.04
N ASN A 282 -13.04 -9.02 11.26
CA ASN A 282 -11.68 -8.65 10.86
C ASN A 282 -10.61 -9.32 11.71
N GLU A 283 -10.83 -9.55 13.01
CA GLU A 283 -9.93 -10.36 13.83
C GLU A 283 -9.76 -11.78 13.28
N GLN A 284 -10.86 -12.40 12.83
CA GLN A 284 -10.83 -13.72 12.20
C GLN A 284 -10.09 -13.68 10.85
N ILE A 285 -10.43 -12.72 9.98
CA ILE A 285 -9.75 -12.57 8.68
C ILE A 285 -8.25 -12.33 8.85
N ARG A 286 -7.85 -11.49 9.82
CA ARG A 286 -6.45 -11.26 10.15
C ARG A 286 -5.73 -12.57 10.48
N SER A 287 -6.29 -13.37 11.38
CA SER A 287 -5.73 -14.67 11.76
C SER A 287 -5.66 -15.62 10.55
N ASP A 288 -6.73 -15.72 9.76
CA ASP A 288 -6.79 -16.63 8.61
C ASP A 288 -5.79 -16.23 7.52
N ALA A 289 -5.70 -14.94 7.20
CA ALA A 289 -4.76 -14.40 6.22
C ALA A 289 -3.30 -14.63 6.64
N TYR A 290 -2.99 -14.47 7.93
CA TYR A 290 -1.65 -14.77 8.46
C TYR A 290 -1.30 -16.26 8.33
N GLN A 291 -2.22 -17.16 8.67
CA GLN A 291 -1.99 -18.60 8.49
C GLN A 291 -1.85 -18.99 7.02
N SER A 292 -2.67 -18.40 6.14
CA SER A 292 -2.54 -18.58 4.68
C SER A 292 -1.19 -18.08 4.17
N PHE A 293 -0.71 -16.92 4.63
CA PHE A 293 0.61 -16.40 4.30
C PHE A 293 1.72 -17.39 4.72
N LEU A 294 1.70 -17.88 5.97
CA LEU A 294 2.68 -18.86 6.45
C LEU A 294 2.67 -20.15 5.62
N MET A 295 1.49 -20.63 5.24
CA MET A 295 1.35 -21.81 4.39
C MET A 295 1.96 -21.57 3.00
N THR A 296 1.62 -20.46 2.34
CA THR A 296 2.20 -20.08 1.05
C THR A 296 3.72 -19.93 1.15
N TRP A 297 4.21 -19.28 2.20
CA TRP A 297 5.64 -19.11 2.45
C TRP A 297 6.36 -20.46 2.60
N GLN A 298 5.80 -21.38 3.39
CA GLN A 298 6.36 -22.71 3.58
C GLN A 298 6.40 -23.51 2.27
N THR A 299 5.34 -23.45 1.46
CA THR A 299 5.32 -24.12 0.14
C THR A 299 6.43 -23.60 -0.77
N LEU A 300 6.64 -22.28 -0.82
CA LEU A 300 7.72 -21.69 -1.63
C LEU A 300 9.12 -22.09 -1.12
N ALA A 301 9.27 -22.23 0.20
CA ALA A 301 10.50 -22.72 0.80
C ALA A 301 10.76 -24.20 0.45
N ASP A 302 9.74 -25.06 0.57
CA ASP A 302 9.81 -26.49 0.25
C ASP A 302 10.14 -26.73 -1.24
N ASP A 303 9.57 -25.89 -2.11
CA ASP A 303 9.82 -25.91 -3.55
C ASP A 303 11.17 -25.27 -3.94
N ASN A 304 11.92 -24.72 -2.98
CA ASN A 304 13.19 -23.99 -3.19
C ASN A 304 13.04 -22.84 -4.20
N ALA A 305 11.88 -22.18 -4.22
CA ALA A 305 11.52 -21.20 -5.26
C ALA A 305 12.58 -20.09 -5.40
N TRP A 306 13.05 -19.52 -4.28
CA TRP A 306 14.05 -18.45 -4.31
C TRP A 306 15.43 -18.92 -4.80
N GLN A 307 15.82 -20.16 -4.50
CA GLN A 307 17.06 -20.72 -5.02
C GLN A 307 16.97 -20.92 -6.54
N ILE A 308 15.85 -21.49 -7.03
CA ILE A 308 15.62 -21.69 -8.46
C ILE A 308 15.61 -20.34 -9.19
N LEU A 309 15.00 -19.31 -8.60
CA LEU A 309 15.04 -17.95 -9.14
C LEU A 309 16.50 -17.46 -9.27
N CYS A 310 17.31 -17.55 -8.22
CA CYS A 310 18.71 -17.13 -8.26
C CYS A 310 19.54 -17.90 -9.33
N GLU A 311 19.34 -19.22 -9.43
CA GLU A 311 20.00 -20.05 -10.45
C GLU A 311 19.59 -19.64 -11.87
N MET A 312 18.30 -19.37 -12.10
CA MET A 312 17.76 -18.93 -13.39
C MET A 312 18.26 -17.53 -13.78
N LEU A 313 18.35 -16.60 -12.83
CA LEU A 313 18.78 -15.23 -13.10
C LEU A 313 20.26 -15.13 -13.47
N THR A 314 21.08 -16.11 -13.08
CA THR A 314 22.54 -16.07 -13.22
C THR A 314 22.93 -15.90 -14.70
N PRO A 315 23.49 -14.75 -15.11
CA PRO A 315 23.80 -14.51 -16.51
C PRO A 315 24.97 -15.40 -16.95
N PRO A 316 25.01 -15.83 -18.23
CA PRO A 316 26.22 -16.48 -18.77
C PRO A 316 27.42 -15.51 -18.63
N PRO A 317 28.64 -16.01 -18.36
CA PRO A 317 29.81 -15.17 -18.14
C PRO A 317 30.03 -14.25 -19.35
N LEU A 318 30.02 -12.93 -19.11
CA LEU A 318 30.28 -11.93 -20.15
C LEU A 318 31.78 -11.80 -20.43
N PRO A 319 32.17 -11.39 -21.65
CA PRO A 319 33.55 -11.00 -21.93
C PRO A 319 33.99 -9.79 -21.10
N LEU A 320 35.20 -9.82 -20.56
CA LEU A 320 35.83 -8.82 -19.67
C LEU A 320 35.80 -7.36 -20.16
N GLU A 321 35.55 -7.10 -21.44
CA GLU A 321 35.53 -5.74 -22.00
C GLU A 321 34.26 -4.95 -21.64
N ASP A 322 33.15 -5.63 -21.29
CA ASP A 322 31.87 -5.00 -20.93
C ASP A 322 31.77 -4.62 -19.43
N GLU A 323 32.69 -5.10 -18.56
CA GLU A 323 32.63 -4.85 -17.11
C GLU A 323 33.08 -3.44 -16.69
N LEU A 324 33.91 -2.76 -17.49
CA LEU A 324 34.62 -1.54 -17.10
C LEU A 324 33.83 -0.24 -17.35
N GLU A 325 32.81 -0.24 -18.22
CA GLU A 325 31.98 0.94 -18.50
C GLU A 325 30.74 1.08 -17.59
N ASP A 326 30.36 0.03 -16.84
CA ASP A 326 29.04 -0.07 -16.19
C ASP A 326 28.99 0.46 -14.74
N VAL A 327 30.12 0.74 -14.06
CA VAL A 327 30.17 1.03 -12.61
C VAL A 327 29.31 2.24 -12.16
N ASP A 328 29.21 3.30 -12.98
CA ASP A 328 28.41 4.49 -12.64
C ASP A 328 26.90 4.31 -12.84
N PHE A 329 26.47 3.40 -13.72
CA PHE A 329 25.06 3.04 -13.89
C PHE A 329 24.61 2.03 -12.83
N LEU A 330 25.53 1.14 -12.43
CA LEU A 330 25.31 0.07 -11.45
C LEU A 330 24.94 0.60 -10.07
N ASN A 331 25.61 1.65 -9.57
CA ASN A 331 25.29 2.23 -8.26
C ASN A 331 23.95 2.99 -8.22
N ALA A 332 23.37 3.33 -9.38
CA ALA A 332 22.12 4.11 -9.45
C ALA A 332 20.86 3.23 -9.41
N THR A 333 20.99 1.92 -9.61
CA THR A 333 19.90 0.93 -9.52
C THR A 333 19.80 0.25 -8.15
N ASP A 334 20.81 0.42 -7.29
CA ASP A 334 20.84 -0.16 -5.95
C ASP A 334 19.87 0.54 -4.96
N GLU A 335 19.45 1.76 -5.27
CA GLU A 335 18.37 2.45 -4.57
C GLU A 335 17.04 2.20 -5.29
N LEU A 336 16.32 1.15 -4.85
CA LEU A 336 14.93 0.91 -5.28
C LEU A 336 14.02 2.07 -4.84
N PRO A 337 12.83 2.21 -5.44
CA PRO A 337 12.03 3.41 -5.21
C PRO A 337 11.42 3.50 -3.79
N ASP A 338 11.86 4.48 -3.01
CA ASP A 338 11.36 4.78 -1.64
C ASP A 338 9.86 5.14 -1.59
N TRP A 339 9.28 5.62 -2.70
CA TRP A 339 7.89 6.08 -2.72
C TRP A 339 6.82 4.98 -2.63
N ILE A 340 7.19 3.72 -2.81
CA ILE A 340 6.27 2.60 -2.53
C ILE A 340 5.94 2.59 -1.02
N GLU A 341 6.85 3.07 -0.17
CA GLU A 341 6.61 3.31 1.26
C GLU A 341 5.81 4.60 1.48
N GLU A 342 6.07 5.67 0.71
CA GLU A 342 5.33 6.94 0.80
C GLU A 342 3.84 6.79 0.43
N GLU A 343 3.48 5.89 -0.50
CA GLU A 343 2.08 5.57 -0.81
C GLU A 343 1.31 4.97 0.38
N GLU A 344 2.02 4.35 1.32
CA GLU A 344 1.47 3.63 2.46
C GLU A 344 1.69 4.32 3.80
N ASN A 345 2.40 5.46 3.87
CA ASN A 345 2.76 6.15 5.11
C ASN A 345 2.37 7.64 5.21
N ASP A 346 1.72 8.24 4.21
CA ASP A 346 1.53 9.70 4.18
C ASP A 346 0.22 10.23 4.80
N ASP A 347 0.41 11.04 5.84
CA ASP A 347 -0.58 11.80 6.60
C ASP A 347 -0.64 13.24 6.08
N ASP A 348 -1.59 13.55 5.19
CA ASP A 348 -1.97 14.96 4.99
C ASP A 348 -2.77 15.38 6.24
N GLU A 349 -2.19 16.22 7.11
CA GLU A 349 -2.80 16.86 8.31
C GLU A 349 -4.11 17.63 8.03
N ASN A 350 -4.54 17.76 6.78
CA ASN A 350 -5.82 18.37 6.40
C ASN A 350 -6.86 17.33 5.91
N THR A 351 -6.63 16.05 6.24
CA THR A 351 -7.41 14.89 5.80
C THR A 351 -7.96 14.04 6.96
N GLU A 352 -8.23 14.66 8.11
CA GLU A 352 -8.79 14.00 9.31
C GLU A 352 -10.12 13.22 9.10
N GLU A 353 -10.69 13.25 7.90
CA GLU A 353 -11.94 12.58 7.50
C GLU A 353 -11.77 11.39 6.54
N ILE A 354 -10.57 11.08 6.06
CA ILE A 354 -10.35 9.93 5.15
C ILE A 354 -9.82 8.76 5.98
N PHE A 355 -10.40 7.58 5.77
CA PHE A 355 -9.88 6.29 6.21
C PHE A 355 -8.45 6.18 5.64
N ASN A 356 -7.45 6.58 6.41
CA ASN A 356 -6.05 6.57 6.00
C ASN A 356 -5.45 5.23 6.44
N PHE A 357 -4.99 4.42 5.48
CA PHE A 357 -4.41 3.09 5.71
C PHE A 357 -3.03 3.14 6.37
N THR A 358 -2.55 4.34 6.71
CA THR A 358 -1.15 4.68 6.96
C THR A 358 -0.89 5.06 8.42
N GLU A 359 -1.93 5.39 9.20
CA GLU A 359 -1.78 5.87 10.59
C GLU A 359 -1.34 4.78 11.58
N LEU A 360 -1.38 3.50 11.18
CA LEU A 360 -1.00 2.36 12.03
C LEU A 360 0.46 2.42 12.50
N SER A 361 1.38 2.92 11.66
CA SER A 361 2.81 2.91 11.95
C SER A 361 3.26 4.03 12.89
N LYS A 362 2.45 5.06 13.16
CA LYS A 362 2.88 6.20 14.01
C LYS A 362 2.38 6.12 15.44
N GLU A 363 1.22 5.54 15.69
CA GLU A 363 0.68 5.43 17.05
C GLU A 363 1.31 4.29 17.86
N MET A 364 1.83 3.24 17.21
CA MET A 364 2.58 2.17 17.88
C MET A 364 3.95 2.63 18.41
N PHE A 365 4.53 3.70 17.87
CA PHE A 365 5.80 4.28 18.33
C PHE A 365 5.62 5.45 19.32
N ALA A 366 4.39 5.78 19.72
CA ALA A 366 4.13 6.87 20.69
C ALA A 366 4.15 6.41 22.16
N VAL A 367 4.46 5.13 22.43
CA VAL A 367 4.61 4.61 23.80
C VAL A 367 5.98 3.97 23.95
N GLU A 368 7.04 4.79 24.05
CA GLU A 368 8.27 4.47 24.79
C GLU A 368 9.21 5.67 24.79
N GLU A 369 8.96 6.64 25.69
CA GLU A 369 10.02 7.47 26.28
C GLU A 369 9.52 8.17 27.56
N GLN A 370 9.32 7.38 28.61
CA GLN A 370 9.42 7.85 30.00
C GLN A 370 10.05 6.73 30.85
N GLU A 371 11.38 6.55 30.72
CA GLU A 371 12.16 5.95 31.79
C GLU A 371 12.25 6.97 32.96
N GLU A 372 11.25 6.94 33.85
CA GLU A 372 11.44 7.43 35.21
C GLU A 372 11.72 6.23 36.12
N THR A 373 12.97 6.17 36.57
CA THR A 373 13.47 5.21 37.55
C THR A 373 12.76 5.44 38.90
N PRO A 374 12.20 4.40 39.57
CA PRO A 374 11.56 4.60 40.86
C PRO A 374 12.61 4.69 41.97
N GLU A 375 12.68 5.85 42.64
CA GLU A 375 13.38 6.00 43.91
C GLU A 375 12.70 5.15 45.01
N PRO A 376 13.47 4.54 45.92
CA PRO A 376 12.94 3.69 46.98
C PRO A 376 12.27 4.53 48.09
N PRO A 377 11.24 3.98 48.77
CA PRO A 377 10.40 4.74 49.69
C PRO A 377 11.15 5.15 50.96
N GLN A 378 11.15 6.46 51.23
CA GLN A 378 11.56 6.99 52.53
C GLN A 378 10.38 6.96 53.52
N GLU A 379 10.59 6.22 54.61
CA GLU A 379 9.76 6.25 55.81
C GLU A 379 9.78 7.62 56.50
N LYS A 380 8.60 8.08 56.98
CA LYS A 380 8.33 8.77 58.27
C LYS A 380 6.91 9.39 58.28
N PRO A 381 6.32 9.72 59.45
CA PRO A 381 5.81 8.80 60.45
C PRO A 381 4.31 9.04 60.72
N PHE A 382 3.75 8.11 61.49
CA PHE A 382 2.43 8.13 62.13
C PHE A 382 2.00 9.50 62.69
N SER A 383 0.77 9.93 62.35
CA SER A 383 -0.02 10.89 63.12
C SER A 383 -1.48 10.42 63.10
N ALA A 384 -2.04 10.17 64.28
CA ALA A 384 -3.39 9.70 64.52
C ALA A 384 -4.40 10.86 64.64
N GLN A 385 -5.69 10.48 64.66
CA GLN A 385 -6.90 11.26 65.00
C GLN A 385 -7.45 12.09 63.81
N ASP A 386 -8.71 12.04 63.42
CA ASP A 386 -9.95 11.80 64.18
C ASP A 386 -10.99 10.99 63.40
N THR A 387 -11.81 10.28 64.17
CA THR A 387 -13.05 9.60 63.83
C THR A 387 -14.15 10.57 63.45
N ASP A 388 -14.97 10.24 62.46
CA ASP A 388 -16.42 10.40 62.63
C ASP A 388 -17.21 9.44 61.73
N GLU A 389 -18.06 8.69 62.40
CA GLU A 389 -18.99 7.68 61.94
C GLU A 389 -20.26 8.31 61.34
N ASP A 390 -21.03 7.45 60.68
CA ASP A 390 -22.47 7.54 60.46
C ASP A 390 -23.02 8.55 59.44
N LYS A 391 -23.49 8.02 58.32
CA LYS A 391 -24.95 7.83 58.13
C LYS A 391 -25.27 6.95 56.92
N PHE A 392 -25.76 5.75 57.23
CA PHE A 392 -26.79 5.05 56.46
C PHE A 392 -27.99 5.97 56.20
N ILE A 393 -28.56 5.93 54.99
CA ILE A 393 -30.02 5.87 54.74
C ILE A 393 -30.21 5.16 53.38
N ASP A 394 -30.80 3.98 53.47
CA ASP A 394 -31.47 3.23 52.43
C ASP A 394 -32.94 3.67 52.44
N LEU A 395 -33.49 4.08 51.29
CA LEU A 395 -34.93 4.28 51.10
C LEU A 395 -35.33 3.84 49.69
N THR A 396 -35.93 2.66 49.68
CA THR A 396 -36.78 2.05 48.67
C THR A 396 -37.97 2.92 48.23
N ASP A 397 -38.47 2.62 47.03
CA ASP A 397 -39.81 2.89 46.48
C ASP A 397 -40.20 4.33 46.14
N THR A 398 -40.38 4.60 44.84
CA THR A 398 -41.72 4.84 44.25
C THR A 398 -41.66 5.07 42.73
N PHE A 399 -42.25 4.13 41.98
CA PHE A 399 -42.76 4.36 40.61
C PHE A 399 -44.01 5.23 40.66
N PRO A 400 -44.30 5.97 39.57
CA PRO A 400 -45.66 5.91 39.03
C PRO A 400 -45.70 5.67 37.51
N THR A 401 -46.62 4.77 37.16
CA THR A 401 -47.21 4.52 35.86
C THR A 401 -48.19 5.63 35.42
N GLU A 402 -48.29 5.78 34.09
CA GLU A 402 -49.43 6.27 33.28
C GLU A 402 -49.86 7.75 33.35
N GLU A 403 -49.76 8.44 32.22
CA GLU A 403 -50.88 8.68 31.29
C GLU A 403 -50.39 8.85 29.84
#